data_AF-A0A925VTQ0-F1
#
_entry.id   AF-A0A925VTQ0-F1
#
_cell.length_a   1.000
_cell.length_b   1.000
_cell.length_c   1.000
_cell.angle_alpha   90.00
_cell.angle_beta   90.00
_cell.angle_gamma   90.00
#
_symmetry.space_group_name_H-M   'P 1'
#
loop_
_entity.id
_entity.type
_entity.pdbx_description
1 polymer ?
#
loop_
_entity_poly.entity_id
_entity_poly.type
_entity_poly.pdbx_seq_one_letter_code
_entity_poly.pdbx_strand_id
1 'polypeptide(L)'
;AAFLAAEKELERAGIEASNLPLDKSREKAAASTFEQRPPTGSFDQQPDEVQHQLANLRDDLRLLRREIIGLLPARDEWVKVNLGYGPSRVGAFRVAGSPDEDPQYELRIVH
;
A
#
# COMPACT_ATOMS: atom_id res chain seq x y z
N ALA A 1 -11.89 9.08 -4.40
CA ALA A 1 -12.25 8.29 -3.22
C ALA A 1 -11.00 7.99 -2.39
N ALA A 2 -11.11 7.94 -1.06
CA ALA A 2 -9.99 7.73 -0.15
C ALA A 2 -9.25 6.39 -0.36
N PHE A 3 -9.97 5.30 -0.65
CA PHE A 3 -9.38 3.97 -0.85
C PHE A 3 -8.43 3.89 -2.05
N LEU A 4 -8.86 4.39 -3.22
CA LEU A 4 -8.02 4.40 -4.43
C LEU A 4 -6.80 5.31 -4.28
N ALA A 5 -6.93 6.39 -3.50
CA ALA A 5 -5.80 7.25 -3.19
C ALA A 5 -4.76 6.49 -2.33
N ALA A 6 -5.21 5.77 -1.30
CA ALA A 6 -4.36 4.94 -0.45
C ALA A 6 -3.69 3.78 -1.22
N GLU A 7 -4.40 3.15 -2.17
CA GLU A 7 -3.84 2.10 -3.04
C GLU A 7 -2.69 2.64 -3.90
N LYS A 8 -2.91 3.80 -4.52
CA LYS A 8 -1.91 4.49 -5.34
C LYS A 8 -0.73 5.00 -4.53
N GLU A 9 -0.97 5.41 -3.29
CA GLU A 9 0.08 5.83 -2.36
C GLU A 9 0.95 4.64 -1.93
N LEU A 10 0.34 3.48 -1.64
CA LEU A 10 1.09 2.24 -1.38
C LEU A 10 1.92 1.81 -2.60
N GLU A 11 1.35 1.89 -3.81
CA GLU A 11 2.08 1.58 -5.05
C GLU A 11 3.30 2.50 -5.21
N ARG A 12 3.12 3.81 -5.01
CA ARG A 12 4.20 4.79 -5.09
C ARG A 12 5.28 4.56 -4.04
N ALA A 13 4.89 4.35 -2.78
CA ALA A 13 5.81 4.04 -1.69
C ALA A 13 6.58 2.73 -1.94
N GLY A 14 5.94 1.74 -2.57
CA GLY A 14 6.60 0.48 -2.95
C GLY A 14 7.66 0.68 -4.04
N ILE A 15 7.40 1.54 -5.03
CA ILE A 15 8.37 1.91 -6.06
C ILE A 15 9.56 2.66 -5.43
N GLU A 16 9.28 3.60 -4.53
CA GLU A 16 10.32 4.35 -3.81
C GLU A 16 11.21 3.43 -2.97
N ALA A 17 10.62 2.52 -2.19
CA ALA A 17 11.35 1.52 -1.42
C ALA A 17 12.22 0.60 -2.30
N SER A 18 11.75 0.26 -3.51
CA SER A 18 12.50 -0.56 -4.47
C SER A 18 13.67 0.21 -5.11
N ASN A 19 13.54 1.53 -5.26
CA ASN A 19 14.58 2.39 -5.84
C ASN A 19 15.63 2.84 -4.81
N LEU A 20 15.30 2.82 -3.51
CA LEU A 20 16.19 3.21 -2.40
C LEU A 20 17.60 2.57 -2.43
N PRO A 21 17.78 1.28 -2.76
CA PRO A 21 19.10 0.67 -2.89
C PRO A 21 19.92 1.25 -4.05
N LEU A 22 19.25 1.64 -5.13
CA LEU A 22 19.86 2.23 -6.33
C LEU A 22 20.34 3.66 -6.03
N ASP A 23 19.53 4.44 -5.32
CA ASP A 23 19.87 5.80 -4.90
C ASP A 23 21.02 5.82 -3.89
N LYS A 24 21.00 4.92 -2.89
CA LYS A 24 22.14 4.76 -1.97
C LYS A 24 23.44 4.36 -2.68
N SER A 25 23.33 3.51 -3.71
CA SER A 25 24.49 3.11 -4.51
C SER A 25 25.05 4.29 -5.33
N ARG A 26 24.16 5.15 -5.84
CA ARG A 26 24.53 6.37 -6.56
C ARG A 26 25.14 7.42 -5.64
N GLU A 27 24.60 7.60 -4.43
CA GLU A 27 25.19 8.46 -3.39
C GLU A 27 26.56 7.97 -2.94
N LYS A 28 26.74 6.66 -2.71
CA LYS A 28 28.05 6.09 -2.39
C LYS A 28 29.06 6.31 -3.52
N ALA A 29 28.66 6.15 -4.78
CA ALA A 29 29.52 6.41 -5.93
C ALA A 29 29.88 7.91 -6.05
N ALA A 30 28.93 8.81 -5.84
CA ALA A 30 29.16 10.25 -5.83
C ALA A 30 30.07 10.68 -4.67
N ALA A 31 29.84 10.15 -3.46
CA ALA A 31 30.65 10.38 -2.27
C ALA A 31 32.07 9.79 -2.41
N SER A 32 32.27 8.71 -3.17
CA SER A 32 33.61 8.20 -3.46
C SER A 32 34.43 9.09 -4.41
N THR A 33 33.79 10.02 -5.11
CA THR A 33 34.45 10.96 -6.04
C THR A 33 34.90 12.25 -5.34
N PHE A 34 34.38 12.52 -4.14
CA PHE A 34 34.65 13.73 -3.37
C PHE A 34 35.14 13.33 -1.98
N GLU A 35 36.43 13.52 -1.64
CA GLU A 35 37.00 13.14 -0.33
C GLU A 35 36.38 13.93 0.83
N GLN A 36 35.13 13.64 1.19
CA GLN A 36 34.46 14.16 2.38
C GLN A 36 34.44 13.06 3.43
N ARG A 37 35.03 13.35 4.59
CA ARG A 37 34.90 12.51 5.78
C ARG A 37 33.42 12.27 6.04
N PRO A 38 32.97 11.00 6.21
CA PRO A 38 31.58 10.74 6.51
C PRO A 38 31.23 11.41 7.84
N PRO A 39 30.09 12.14 7.94
CA PRO A 39 29.62 12.64 9.21
C PRO A 39 29.35 11.44 10.13
N THR A 40 30.09 11.35 11.23
CA THR A 40 29.89 10.35 12.28
C THR A 40 28.53 10.59 12.93
N GLY A 41 27.48 9.93 12.46
CA GLY A 41 26.17 9.99 13.13
C GLY A 41 24.94 9.62 12.30
N SER A 42 24.98 9.69 10.96
CA SER A 42 23.87 9.23 10.12
C SER A 42 23.95 7.72 9.92
N PHE A 43 23.58 6.97 10.94
CA PHE A 43 23.18 5.58 10.73
C PHE A 43 22.02 5.55 9.72
N ASP A 44 21.98 4.52 8.89
CA ASP A 44 20.99 4.27 7.84
C ASP A 44 19.54 4.18 8.38
N GLN A 45 18.97 5.28 8.88
CA GLN A 45 17.60 5.36 9.43
C GLN A 45 16.53 5.40 8.33
N GLN A 46 16.90 5.88 7.15
CA GLN A 46 16.02 6.03 6.00
C GLN A 46 15.36 4.71 5.52
N PRO A 47 16.05 3.56 5.40
CA PRO A 47 15.41 2.30 5.03
C PRO A 47 14.43 1.80 6.08
N ASP A 48 14.72 2.00 7.36
CA ASP A 48 13.81 1.62 8.44
C ASP A 48 12.55 2.48 8.41
N GLU A 49 12.70 3.80 8.21
CA GLU A 49 11.58 4.73 8.09
C GLU A 49 10.66 4.40 6.91
N VAL A 50 11.23 4.08 5.74
CA VAL A 50 10.46 3.67 4.55
C VAL A 50 9.72 2.34 4.79
N GLN A 51 10.33 1.39 5.48
CA GLN A 51 9.66 0.14 5.86
C GLN A 51 8.50 0.37 6.83
N HIS A 52 8.69 1.25 7.81
CA HIS A 52 7.63 1.65 8.74
C HIS A 52 6.47 2.33 8.02
N GLN A 53 6.74 3.24 7.09
CA GLN A 53 5.70 3.89 6.28
C GLN A 53 4.91 2.88 5.44
N LEU A 54 5.60 1.91 4.81
CA LEU A 54 4.95 0.84 4.07
C LEU A 54 4.06 -0.05 4.96
N ALA A 55 4.50 -0.35 6.19
CA ALA A 55 3.70 -1.10 7.15
C ALA A 55 2.42 -0.35 7.52
N ASN A 56 2.53 0.95 7.82
CA ASN A 56 1.38 1.80 8.15
C ASN A 56 0.38 1.87 7.00
N LEU A 57 0.84 2.14 5.76
CA LEU A 57 -0.03 2.20 4.58
C LEU A 57 -0.76 0.87 4.32
N ARG A 58 -0.11 -0.27 4.59
CA ARG A 58 -0.75 -1.60 4.49
C ARG A 58 -1.84 -1.78 5.55
N ASP A 59 -1.60 -1.33 6.76
CA ASP A 59 -2.56 -1.43 7.85
C ASP A 59 -3.78 -0.52 7.61
N ASP A 60 -3.55 0.70 7.13
CA ASP A 60 -4.59 1.64 6.74
C ASP A 60 -5.45 1.09 5.59
N LEU A 61 -4.83 0.48 4.57
CA LEU A 61 -5.57 -0.20 3.51
C LEU A 61 -6.38 -1.39 4.01
N ARG A 62 -5.87 -2.16 4.99
CA ARG A 62 -6.65 -3.24 5.61
C ARG A 62 -7.83 -2.71 6.42
N LEU A 63 -7.68 -1.57 7.09
CA LEU A 63 -8.77 -0.92 7.81
C LEU A 63 -9.84 -0.43 6.84
N LEU A 64 -9.45 0.37 5.84
CA LEU A 64 -10.37 0.88 4.82
C LEU A 64 -11.07 -0.25 4.07
N ARG A 65 -10.37 -1.35 3.77
CA ARG A 65 -10.97 -2.53 3.14
C ARG A 65 -12.09 -3.11 4.01
N ARG A 66 -11.86 -3.27 5.31
CA ARG A 66 -12.87 -3.78 6.26
C ARG A 66 -14.06 -2.84 6.36
N GLU A 67 -13.81 -1.54 6.43
CA GLU A 67 -14.87 -0.52 6.45
C GLU A 67 -15.73 -0.57 5.19
N ILE A 68 -15.11 -0.63 4.01
CA ILE A 68 -15.85 -0.72 2.74
C ILE A 68 -16.69 -1.99 2.70
N ILE A 69 -16.12 -3.14 3.07
CA ILE A 69 -16.88 -4.40 3.14
C ILE A 69 -18.08 -4.26 4.09
N GLY A 70 -17.92 -3.59 5.23
CA GLY A 70 -19.00 -3.33 6.18
C GLY A 70 -20.06 -2.35 5.68
N LEU A 71 -19.69 -1.44 4.77
CA LEU A 71 -20.60 -0.47 4.15
C LEU A 71 -21.33 -1.02 2.91
N LEU A 72 -20.89 -2.16 2.36
CA LEU A 72 -21.55 -2.74 1.20
C LEU A 72 -22.95 -3.27 1.58
N PRO A 73 -23.99 -2.94 0.80
CA PRO A 73 -25.36 -3.37 1.06
C PRO A 73 -25.57 -4.88 0.85
N ALA A 74 -24.70 -5.52 0.06
CA ALA A 74 -24.75 -6.93 -0.25
C ALA A 74 -23.34 -7.54 -0.30
N ARG A 75 -23.25 -8.83 0.03
CA ARG A 75 -22.04 -9.65 -0.11
C ARG A 75 -22.21 -10.58 -1.30
N ASP A 76 -21.09 -11.02 -1.87
CA ASP A 76 -21.01 -11.88 -3.05
C ASP A 76 -21.72 -11.32 -4.30
N GLU A 77 -21.89 -10.00 -4.36
CA GLU A 77 -22.50 -9.26 -5.46
C GLU A 77 -21.67 -8.03 -5.83
N TRP A 78 -21.77 -7.62 -7.11
CA TRP A 78 -21.20 -6.37 -7.60
C TRP A 78 -22.13 -5.19 -7.35
N VAL A 79 -21.67 -4.25 -6.52
CA VAL A 79 -22.34 -2.98 -6.28
C VAL A 79 -21.70 -1.90 -7.14
N LYS A 80 -22.51 -1.11 -7.85
CA LYS A 80 -22.01 0.03 -8.62
C LYS A 80 -21.68 1.18 -7.67
N VAL A 81 -20.43 1.61 -7.64
CA VAL A 81 -19.95 2.67 -6.76
C VAL A 81 -19.15 3.67 -7.57
N ASN A 82 -19.42 4.96 -7.38
CA ASN A 82 -18.63 6.02 -8.01
C ASN A 82 -17.42 6.35 -7.14
N LEU A 83 -16.28 5.70 -7.41
CA LEU A 83 -15.03 5.93 -6.66
C LEU A 83 -14.21 7.15 -7.16
N GLY A 84 -14.72 7.87 -8.17
CA GLY A 84 -14.18 9.16 -8.62
C GLY A 84 -13.31 9.15 -9.88
N TYR A 85 -13.05 7.99 -10.49
CA TYR A 85 -12.33 7.86 -11.76
C TYR A 85 -13.15 7.17 -12.87
N GLY A 86 -14.48 7.11 -12.73
CA GLY A 86 -15.38 6.42 -13.65
C GLY A 86 -16.41 5.54 -12.92
N PRO A 87 -17.29 4.85 -13.67
CA PRO A 87 -18.24 3.91 -13.09
C PRO A 87 -17.53 2.63 -12.62
N SER A 88 -17.17 2.55 -11.34
CA SER A 88 -16.56 1.35 -10.76
C SER A 88 -17.62 0.38 -10.23
N ARG A 89 -17.27 -0.90 -10.19
CA ARG A 89 -18.03 -1.94 -9.46
C ARG A 89 -17.18 -2.47 -8.34
N VAL A 90 -17.77 -2.59 -7.16
CA VAL A 90 -17.11 -3.07 -5.95
C VAL A 90 -17.95 -4.22 -5.40
N GLY A 91 -17.31 -5.31 -5.01
CA GLY A 91 -17.98 -6.44 -4.37
C GLY A 91 -17.10 -7.05 -3.28
N ALA A 92 -17.72 -7.54 -2.21
CA ALA A 92 -17.06 -8.33 -1.18
C ALA A 92 -17.37 -9.80 -1.44
N PHE A 93 -16.37 -10.57 -1.84
CA PHE A 93 -16.53 -12.00 -2.16
C PHE A 93 -15.87 -12.86 -1.10
N ARG A 94 -16.50 -13.99 -0.78
CA ARG A 94 -15.91 -14.93 0.18
C ARG A 94 -14.62 -15.54 -0.38
N VAL A 95 -13.59 -15.64 0.47
CA VAL A 95 -12.34 -16.31 0.16
C VAL A 95 -12.56 -17.82 0.19
N ALA A 96 -12.17 -18.50 -0.88
CA ALA A 96 -12.24 -19.96 -0.97
C ALA A 96 -11.38 -20.61 0.12
N GLY A 97 -11.97 -21.51 0.91
CA GLY A 97 -11.30 -22.17 2.03
C GLY A 97 -11.46 -21.46 3.39
N SER A 98 -12.21 -20.36 3.47
CA SER A 98 -12.59 -19.77 4.76
C SER A 98 -13.64 -20.63 5.48
N PRO A 99 -13.54 -20.84 6.81
CA PRO A 99 -14.54 -21.58 7.59
C PRO A 99 -15.91 -20.91 7.55
N ASP A 100 -16.99 -21.69 7.62
CA ASP A 100 -18.38 -21.18 7.58
C ASP A 100 -18.74 -20.35 8.82
N GLU A 101 -18.08 -20.62 9.95
CA GLU A 101 -18.30 -19.89 11.21
C GLU A 101 -17.64 -18.50 11.20
N ASP A 102 -16.58 -18.30 10.42
CA ASP A 102 -15.90 -17.01 10.24
C ASP A 102 -15.52 -16.79 8.77
N PRO A 103 -16.51 -16.46 7.90
CA PRO A 103 -16.28 -16.29 6.48
C PRO A 103 -15.42 -15.06 6.24
N GLN A 104 -14.21 -15.28 5.72
CA GLN A 104 -13.31 -14.22 5.32
C GLN A 104 -13.75 -13.67 3.95
N TYR A 105 -13.90 -12.35 3.86
CA TYR A 105 -14.26 -11.66 2.62
C TYR A 105 -13.10 -10.85 2.07
N GLU A 106 -12.94 -10.90 0.75
CA GLU A 106 -12.02 -10.06 0.00
C GLU A 106 -12.79 -9.02 -0.81
N LEU A 107 -12.26 -7.79 -0.83
CA LEU A 107 -12.80 -6.71 -1.63
C LEU A 107 -12.24 -6.82 -3.05
N ARG A 108 -13.11 -6.90 -4.04
CA ARG A 108 -12.76 -6.85 -5.46
C ARG A 108 -13.31 -5.57 -6.08
N ILE A 109 -12.52 -4.92 -6.92
CA ILE A 109 -12.88 -3.67 -7.60
C ILE A 109 -12.64 -3.85 -9.10
N VAL A 110 -13.59 -3.43 -9.92
CA VAL A 110 -13.51 -3.42 -11.38
C VAL A 110 -13.80 -2.00 -11.88
N HIS A 111 -13.00 -1.53 -12.83
CA HIS A 111 -13.05 -0.21 -13.46
C HIS A 111 -13.45 -0.34 -14.92
#